data_AF-A0A965PQN5-F1
#
_entry.id   AF-A0A965PQN5-F1
#
_cell.length_a   1.000
_cell.length_b   1.000
_cell.length_c   1.000
_cell.angle_alpha   90.00
_cell.angle_beta   90.00
_cell.angle_gamma   90.00
#
_symmetry.space_group_name_H-M   'P 1'
#
loop_
_entity.id
_entity.type
_entity.pdbx_description
1 polymer ?
#
loop_
_entity_poly.entity_id
_entity_poly.type
_entity_poly.pdbx_seq_one_letter_code
_entity_poly.pdbx_strand_id
1 'polypeptide(L)'
;MGAIIASKGDFAAGDSFQIISNPSIEAFCKKINGKNQNLTQFMELIFIDYYLSGNAYIRVCRPINSKILAEFSIEHIPQHTIRLASKTKGFYYATDWTQRINIDEVIGEFPNFTPIEETYEQSIIHLKDYVPGFDFYGLPTFMGAMQ
;
A
#
# COMPACT_ATOMS: atom_id res chain seq x y z
N MET A 1 -10.43 -21.74 -2.25
CA MET A 1 -10.53 -20.27 -2.35
C MET A 1 -9.15 -19.61 -2.41
N GLY A 2 -8.21 -19.94 -1.50
CA GLY A 2 -6.85 -19.37 -1.50
C GLY A 2 -6.06 -19.53 -2.81
N ALA A 3 -6.14 -20.68 -3.49
CA ALA A 3 -5.42 -20.91 -4.75
C ALA A 3 -5.89 -20.02 -5.92
N ILE A 4 -7.18 -19.64 -5.96
CA ILE A 4 -7.73 -18.77 -7.02
C ILE A 4 -7.28 -17.33 -6.81
N ILE A 5 -7.20 -16.89 -5.55
CA ILE A 5 -6.79 -15.53 -5.20
C ILE A 5 -5.29 -15.37 -5.41
N ALA A 6 -4.48 -16.35 -4.99
CA ALA A 6 -3.05 -16.38 -5.29
C ALA A 6 -2.82 -16.34 -6.80
N SER A 7 -3.51 -17.20 -7.57
CA SER A 7 -3.41 -17.20 -9.03
C SER A 7 -3.82 -15.87 -9.68
N LYS A 8 -4.81 -15.14 -9.13
CA LYS A 8 -5.16 -13.79 -9.61
C LYS A 8 -4.09 -12.76 -9.27
N GLY A 9 -3.49 -12.84 -8.08
CA GLY A 9 -2.37 -12.01 -7.68
C GLY A 9 -1.16 -12.24 -8.59
N ASP A 10 -0.80 -13.51 -8.81
CA ASP A 10 0.28 -13.92 -9.71
C ASP A 10 0.01 -13.49 -11.15
N PHE A 11 -1.24 -13.60 -11.63
CA PHE A 11 -1.62 -13.14 -12.96
C PHE A 11 -1.48 -11.62 -13.09
N ALA A 12 -2.01 -10.86 -12.13
CA ALA A 12 -1.96 -9.40 -12.15
C ALA A 12 -0.54 -8.85 -11.98
N ALA A 13 0.33 -9.56 -11.23
CA ALA A 13 1.74 -9.21 -11.10
C ALA A 13 2.60 -9.71 -12.27
N GLY A 14 2.21 -10.83 -12.88
CA GLY A 14 2.93 -11.53 -13.96
C GLY A 14 2.66 -10.96 -15.34
N ASP A 15 1.50 -10.33 -15.57
CA ASP A 15 1.23 -9.53 -16.76
C ASP A 15 2.14 -8.30 -16.72
N SER A 16 3.32 -8.47 -17.33
CA SER A 16 4.54 -7.79 -16.90
C SER A 16 4.38 -6.28 -16.92
N PHE A 17 4.66 -5.61 -15.80
CA PHE A 17 4.75 -4.15 -15.77
C PHE A 17 5.67 -3.67 -16.89
N GLN A 18 5.11 -3.03 -17.90
CA GLN A 18 5.88 -2.53 -19.02
C GLN A 18 6.59 -1.24 -18.60
N ILE A 19 7.87 -1.36 -18.27
CA ILE A 19 8.71 -0.21 -17.98
C ILE A 19 9.06 0.45 -19.32
N ILE A 20 8.52 1.65 -19.54
CA ILE A 20 8.88 2.47 -20.70
C ILE A 20 10.30 3.03 -20.46
N SER A 21 11.30 2.21 -20.79
CA SER A 21 12.73 2.55 -20.99
C SER A 21 13.28 3.75 -20.21
N ASN A 22 13.14 3.74 -18.88
CA ASN A 22 13.76 4.70 -17.98
C ASN A 22 14.67 3.95 -16.97
N PRO A 23 16.00 4.14 -17.03
CA PRO A 23 16.94 3.42 -16.16
C PRO A 23 16.69 3.62 -14.67
N SER A 24 16.23 4.80 -14.25
CA SER A 24 15.92 5.10 -12.84
C SER A 24 14.71 4.31 -12.35
N ILE A 25 13.69 4.16 -13.20
CA ILE A 25 12.51 3.35 -12.89
C ILE A 25 12.90 1.88 -12.85
N GLU A 26 13.70 1.40 -13.81
CA GLU A 26 14.15 0.01 -13.84
C GLU A 26 14.98 -0.35 -12.60
N ALA A 27 15.89 0.54 -12.18
CA ALA A 27 16.66 0.35 -10.95
C ALA A 27 15.76 0.30 -9.71
N PHE A 28 14.77 1.19 -9.63
CA PHE A 28 13.77 1.17 -8.55
C PHE A 28 12.96 -0.12 -8.55
N CYS A 29 12.50 -0.61 -9.71
CA CYS A 29 11.75 -1.85 -9.83
C CYS A 29 12.54 -3.09 -9.37
N LYS A 30 13.87 -3.09 -9.56
CA LYS A 30 14.75 -4.18 -9.09
C LYS A 30 14.91 -4.19 -7.58
N LYS A 31 14.86 -3.01 -6.94
CA LYS A 31 14.98 -2.85 -5.48
C LYS A 31 14.12 -1.69 -5.00
N ILE A 32 12.90 -2.03 -4.57
CA ILE A 32 11.88 -1.05 -4.18
C ILE A 32 12.01 -0.56 -2.74
N ASN A 33 12.78 -1.27 -1.91
CA ASN A 33 12.99 -0.95 -0.50
C ASN A 33 14.29 -1.59 0.04
N GLY A 34 14.59 -1.32 1.32
CA GLY A 34 15.74 -1.87 2.02
C GLY A 34 15.72 -3.40 2.25
N LYS A 35 14.60 -4.08 1.98
CA LYS A 35 14.40 -5.51 2.23
C LYS A 35 14.82 -6.40 1.05
N ASN A 36 15.48 -5.84 0.03
CA ASN A 36 15.85 -6.53 -1.21
C ASN A 36 14.64 -7.15 -1.96
N GLN A 37 13.46 -6.55 -1.79
CA GLN A 37 12.26 -6.93 -2.53
C GLN A 37 12.25 -6.24 -3.90
N ASN A 38 11.85 -6.97 -4.95
CA ASN A 38 11.58 -6.39 -6.26
C ASN A 38 10.11 -5.99 -6.40
N LEU A 39 9.78 -5.23 -7.45
CA LEU A 39 8.42 -4.73 -7.67
C LEU A 39 7.40 -5.87 -7.84
N THR A 40 7.74 -6.94 -8.54
CA THR A 40 6.81 -8.06 -8.79
C THR A 40 6.38 -8.72 -7.47
N GLN A 41 7.35 -9.11 -6.63
CA GLN A 41 7.10 -9.70 -5.31
C GLN A 41 6.29 -8.78 -4.40
N PHE A 42 6.51 -7.47 -4.53
CA PHE A 42 5.74 -6.48 -3.79
C PHE A 42 4.30 -6.39 -4.28
N MET A 43 4.09 -6.31 -5.60
CA MET A 43 2.77 -6.21 -6.19
C MET A 43 1.93 -7.48 -5.96
N GLU A 44 2.55 -8.66 -5.91
CA GLU A 44 1.88 -9.90 -5.49
C GLU A 44 1.19 -9.75 -4.13
N LEU A 45 1.88 -9.21 -3.12
CA LEU A 45 1.31 -8.96 -1.80
C LEU A 45 0.16 -7.95 -1.84
N ILE A 46 0.34 -6.87 -2.61
CA ILE A 46 -0.69 -5.84 -2.80
C ILE A 46 -1.95 -6.43 -3.43
N PHE A 47 -1.81 -7.21 -4.49
CA PHE A 47 -2.94 -7.82 -5.18
C PHE A 47 -3.62 -8.89 -4.32
N ILE A 48 -2.86 -9.66 -3.54
CA ILE A 48 -3.43 -10.62 -2.59
C ILE A 48 -4.33 -9.90 -1.58
N ASP A 49 -3.85 -8.84 -0.92
CA ASP A 49 -4.65 -8.08 0.05
C ASP A 49 -5.86 -7.42 -0.61
N TYR A 50 -5.68 -6.86 -1.81
CA TYR A 50 -6.74 -6.24 -2.58
C TYR A 50 -7.84 -7.24 -2.94
N TYR A 51 -7.51 -8.41 -3.49
CA TYR A 51 -8.52 -9.42 -3.83
C TYR A 51 -9.15 -10.09 -2.60
N LEU A 52 -8.42 -10.20 -1.48
CA LEU A 52 -8.93 -10.76 -0.23
C LEU A 52 -9.87 -9.81 0.52
N SER A 53 -9.59 -8.51 0.50
CA SER A 53 -10.27 -7.57 1.38
C SER A 53 -10.99 -6.43 0.65
N GLY A 54 -10.81 -6.29 -0.67
CA GLY A 54 -11.22 -5.12 -1.44
C GLY A 54 -10.37 -3.88 -1.17
N ASN A 55 -9.27 -4.03 -0.42
CA ASN A 55 -8.42 -2.95 0.07
C ASN A 55 -6.96 -3.39 0.06
N ALA A 56 -6.05 -2.49 -0.31
CA ALA A 56 -4.63 -2.68 -0.12
C ALA A 56 -3.95 -1.35 0.19
N TYR A 57 -2.87 -1.40 0.96
CA TYR A 57 -2.17 -0.20 1.44
C TYR A 57 -0.69 -0.27 1.14
N ILE A 58 -0.18 0.83 0.59
CA ILE A 58 1.23 1.01 0.27
C ILE A 58 1.74 2.20 1.06
N ARG A 59 2.73 1.98 1.91
CA ARG A 59 3.51 3.06 2.51
C ARG A 59 4.54 3.55 1.50
N VAL A 60 4.61 4.86 1.30
CA VAL A 60 5.66 5.52 0.53
C VAL A 60 6.50 6.32 1.51
N CYS A 61 7.79 6.01 1.62
CA CYS A 61 8.74 6.76 2.45
C CYS A 61 9.79 7.44 1.57
N ARG A 62 10.22 8.64 1.96
CA ARG A 62 11.33 9.36 1.30
C ARG A 62 12.02 10.31 2.29
N PRO A 63 13.25 10.76 2.02
CA PRO A 63 13.83 11.89 2.76
C PRO A 63 12.93 13.12 2.63
N ILE A 64 12.87 13.94 3.68
CA ILE A 64 12.02 15.13 3.72
C ILE A 64 12.22 15.99 2.45
N ASN A 65 11.11 16.31 1.78
CA ASN A 65 11.06 17.10 0.54
C ASN A 65 11.79 16.50 -0.68
N SER A 66 12.26 15.26 -0.62
CA SER A 66 12.95 14.64 -1.75
C SER A 66 12.01 14.43 -2.95
N LYS A 67 12.55 14.66 -4.14
CA LYS A 67 11.90 14.39 -5.44
C LYS A 67 12.68 13.37 -6.27
N ILE A 68 13.71 12.76 -5.69
CA ILE A 68 14.61 11.84 -6.39
C ILE A 68 14.09 10.41 -6.18
N LEU A 69 13.59 9.76 -7.23
CA LEU A 69 12.98 8.43 -7.15
C LEU A 69 13.88 7.39 -6.45
N ALA A 70 15.20 7.46 -6.63
CA ALA A 70 16.15 6.52 -6.02
C ALA A 70 16.18 6.58 -4.48
N GLU A 71 15.66 7.66 -3.88
CA GLU A 71 15.57 7.84 -2.42
C GLU A 71 14.21 7.40 -1.85
N PHE A 72 13.27 7.05 -2.71
CA PHE A 72 11.96 6.56 -2.28
C PHE A 72 12.07 5.09 -1.90
N SER A 73 11.26 4.69 -0.94
CA SER A 73 10.98 3.28 -0.68
C SER A 73 9.48 3.06 -0.57
N ILE A 74 9.03 1.91 -1.06
CA ILE A 74 7.64 1.48 -0.89
C ILE A 74 7.57 0.20 -0.06
N GLU A 75 6.62 0.17 0.87
CA GLU A 75 6.39 -0.97 1.75
C GLU A 75 4.92 -1.36 1.76
N HIS A 76 4.67 -2.67 1.82
CA HIS A 76 3.34 -3.20 2.00
C HIS A 76 2.92 -3.02 3.46
N ILE A 77 1.71 -2.52 3.68
CA ILE A 77 1.08 -2.48 4.99
C ILE A 77 -0.02 -3.54 5.04
N PRO A 78 0.06 -4.54 5.93
CA PRO A 78 -1.01 -5.51 6.10
C PRO A 78 -2.30 -4.83 6.56
N GLN A 79 -3.42 -5.18 5.93
CA GLN A 79 -4.78 -4.67 6.22
C GLN A 79 -5.13 -4.58 7.71
N HIS A 80 -4.70 -5.55 8.53
CA HIS A 80 -5.05 -5.60 9.95
C HIS A 80 -4.30 -4.57 10.80
N THR A 81 -3.22 -3.96 10.29
CA THR A 81 -2.36 -2.99 11.00
C THR A 81 -2.72 -1.54 10.72
N ILE A 82 -3.76 -1.28 9.91
CA ILE A 82 -4.12 0.06 9.47
C ILE A 82 -5.62 0.34 9.55
N ARG A 83 -5.99 1.59 9.84
CA ARG A 83 -7.37 2.09 9.84
C ARG A 83 -7.44 3.48 9.23
N LEU A 84 -8.52 3.77 8.50
CA LEU A 84 -8.79 5.14 8.07
C LEU A 84 -9.19 6.01 9.26
N ALA A 85 -8.68 7.25 9.28
CA ALA A 85 -9.15 8.26 10.19
C ALA A 85 -10.52 8.78 9.72
N SER A 86 -11.53 8.72 10.58
CA SER A 86 -12.91 9.06 10.20
C SER A 86 -13.14 10.56 9.95
N LYS A 87 -12.32 11.42 10.58
CA LYS A 87 -12.46 12.88 10.52
C LYS A 87 -11.38 13.57 9.69
N THR A 88 -10.29 12.88 9.38
CA THR A 88 -9.14 13.43 8.66
C THR A 88 -8.84 12.53 7.46
N LYS A 89 -8.38 13.13 6.34
CA LYS A 89 -7.91 12.36 5.18
C LYS A 89 -6.55 11.73 5.50
N GLY A 90 -6.54 10.63 6.24
CA GLY A 90 -5.33 9.94 6.64
C GLY A 90 -5.59 8.61 7.34
N PHE A 91 -4.53 8.04 7.89
CA PHE A 91 -4.51 6.67 8.38
C PHE A 91 -3.84 6.55 9.74
N TYR A 92 -4.38 5.68 10.58
CA TYR A 92 -3.74 5.17 11.78
C TYR A 92 -3.02 3.88 11.46
N TYR A 93 -1.77 3.76 11.87
CA TYR A 93 -0.96 2.55 11.72
C TYR A 93 -0.51 2.05 13.09
N ALA A 94 -0.73 0.77 13.36
CA ALA A 94 -0.26 0.09 14.55
C ALA A 94 0.01 -1.38 14.29
N THR A 95 1.18 -1.86 14.70
CA THR A 95 1.52 -3.29 14.67
C THR A 95 0.84 -4.06 15.80
N ASP A 96 0.52 -3.38 16.89
CA ASP A 96 -0.20 -3.91 18.05
C ASP A 96 -1.24 -2.89 18.52
N TRP A 97 -2.52 -3.22 18.30
CA TRP A 97 -3.65 -2.38 18.67
C TRP A 97 -3.96 -2.36 20.17
N THR A 98 -3.34 -3.25 20.95
CA THR A 98 -3.49 -3.23 22.42
C THR A 98 -2.69 -2.10 23.06
N GLN A 99 -1.66 -1.61 22.36
CA GLN A 99 -0.86 -0.48 22.79
C GLN A 99 -1.62 0.82 22.54
N ARG A 100 -1.36 1.82 23.39
CA ARG A 100 -1.97 3.14 23.24
C ARG A 100 -1.41 3.79 21.97
N ILE A 101 -2.24 3.81 20.93
CA ILE A 101 -1.94 4.53 19.70
C ILE A 101 -2.11 6.02 20.00
N ASN A 102 -1.11 6.80 19.63
CA ASN A 102 -1.23 8.23 19.65
C ASN A 102 -2.17 8.63 18.51
N ILE A 103 -3.43 8.94 18.85
CA ILE A 103 -4.46 9.29 17.85
C ILE A 103 -4.13 10.59 17.09
N ASP A 104 -3.12 11.32 17.54
CA ASP A 104 -2.59 12.51 16.89
C ASP A 104 -1.58 12.17 15.78
N GLU A 105 -1.08 10.93 15.72
CA GLU A 105 -0.16 10.44 14.67
C GLU A 105 -0.93 9.90 13.46
N VAL A 106 -1.59 10.82 12.74
CA VAL A 106 -2.26 10.51 11.48
C VAL A 106 -1.26 10.58 10.33
N ILE A 107 -1.13 9.48 9.59
CA ILE A 107 -0.33 9.42 8.36
C ILE A 107 -1.18 9.95 7.20
N GLY A 108 -0.65 10.90 6.43
CA GLY A 108 -1.35 11.50 5.29
C GLY A 108 -1.57 10.52 4.13
N GLU A 109 -2.68 10.71 3.42
CA GLU A 109 -2.92 10.06 2.13
C GLU A 109 -2.06 10.69 1.04
N PHE A 110 -1.36 9.87 0.26
CA PHE A 110 -0.52 10.32 -0.85
C PHE A 110 -1.32 11.26 -1.78
N PRO A 111 -0.77 12.44 -2.16
CA PRO A 111 0.62 12.86 -2.04
C PRO A 111 0.96 13.67 -0.78
N ASN A 112 0.13 13.65 0.28
CA ASN A 112 0.38 14.37 1.51
C ASN A 112 1.30 13.55 2.43
N PHE A 113 2.53 14.02 2.63
CA PHE A 113 3.51 13.36 3.48
C PHE A 113 3.44 13.86 4.93
N THR A 114 3.52 12.93 5.88
CA THR A 114 3.68 13.17 7.31
C THR A 114 5.14 12.88 7.70
N PRO A 115 5.82 13.79 8.41
CA PRO A 115 7.18 13.56 8.91
C PRO A 115 7.28 12.28 9.76
N ILE A 116 8.39 11.57 9.59
CA ILE A 116 8.86 10.49 10.47
C ILE A 116 10.18 10.96 11.05
N GLU A 117 10.21 11.17 12.37
CA GLU A 117 11.38 11.73 13.04
C GLU A 117 11.80 13.07 12.36
N GLU A 118 13.11 13.36 12.31
CA GLU A 118 13.64 14.59 11.73
C GLU A 118 14.18 14.43 10.29
N THR A 119 14.14 13.22 9.71
CA THR A 119 14.90 12.89 8.50
C THR A 119 14.07 12.39 7.33
N TYR A 120 12.98 11.66 7.60
CA TYR A 120 12.14 11.07 6.58
C TYR A 120 10.71 11.58 6.68
N GLU A 121 9.93 11.32 5.65
CA GLU A 121 8.50 11.52 5.66
C GLU A 121 7.81 10.36 4.94
N GLN A 122 6.58 10.06 5.35
CA GLN A 122 5.77 8.98 4.78
C GLN A 122 4.40 9.45 4.34
N SER A 123 3.84 8.75 3.38
CA SER A 123 2.42 8.83 3.03
C SER A 123 1.90 7.44 2.72
N ILE A 124 0.58 7.30 2.64
CA ILE A 124 -0.06 6.03 2.34
C ILE A 124 -0.91 6.16 1.08
N ILE A 125 -0.75 5.22 0.17
CA ILE A 125 -1.64 4.99 -0.97
C ILE A 125 -2.64 3.91 -0.55
N HIS A 126 -3.92 4.21 -0.65
CA HIS A 126 -5.00 3.26 -0.43
C HIS A 126 -5.62 2.85 -1.76
N LEU A 127 -5.44 1.59 -2.12
CA LEU A 127 -6.13 0.97 -3.25
C LEU A 127 -7.43 0.36 -2.74
N LYS A 128 -8.56 0.79 -3.29
CA LYS A 128 -9.88 0.26 -2.94
C LYS A 128 -10.78 0.15 -4.15
N ASP A 129 -11.66 -0.84 -4.11
CA ASP A 129 -12.78 -0.90 -5.03
C ASP A 129 -13.80 0.19 -4.75
N TYR A 130 -14.33 0.77 -5.82
CA TYR A 130 -15.50 1.64 -5.71
C TYR A 130 -16.72 0.79 -5.39
N VAL A 131 -17.37 1.10 -4.28
CA VAL A 131 -18.64 0.48 -3.90
C VAL A 131 -19.64 1.58 -3.58
N PRO A 132 -20.80 1.63 -4.26
CA PRO A 132 -21.84 2.60 -3.94
C PRO A 132 -22.25 2.54 -2.46
N GLY A 133 -22.21 3.69 -1.78
CA GLY A 133 -22.58 3.80 -0.37
C GLY A 133 -21.46 3.46 0.64
N PHE A 134 -20.26 3.13 0.18
CA PHE A 134 -19.09 2.92 1.04
C PHE A 134 -17.99 3.94 0.72
N ASP A 135 -17.78 4.87 1.64
CA ASP A 135 -16.80 5.94 1.44
C ASP A 135 -15.39 5.55 1.89
N PHE A 136 -15.28 4.61 2.85
CA PHE A 136 -14.03 4.36 3.56
C PHE A 136 -13.27 3.12 3.09
N TYR A 137 -13.95 2.03 2.70
CA TYR A 137 -13.31 0.77 2.35
C TYR A 137 -13.98 0.15 1.11
N GLY A 138 -13.19 -0.57 0.31
CA GLY A 138 -13.73 -1.43 -0.74
C GLY A 138 -14.27 -2.75 -0.17
N LEU A 139 -14.95 -3.52 -1.02
CA LEU A 139 -15.47 -4.84 -0.66
C LEU A 139 -14.72 -5.94 -1.42
N PRO A 140 -14.48 -7.11 -0.80
CA PRO A 140 -13.89 -8.24 -1.50
C PRO A 140 -14.79 -8.73 -2.65
N THR A 141 -14.19 -8.97 -3.82
CA THR A 141 -14.90 -9.48 -5.00
C THR A 141 -15.68 -10.78 -4.77
N PHE A 142 -15.25 -11.64 -3.85
CA PHE A 142 -15.94 -12.91 -3.56
C PHE A 142 -17.24 -12.74 -2.78
N MET A 143 -17.49 -11.60 -2.13
CA MET A 143 -18.73 -11.37 -1.37
C MET A 143 -19.97 -11.46 -2.28
N GLY A 144 -19.86 -11.02 -3.54
CA GLY A 144 -20.93 -11.18 -4.53
C GLY A 144 -21.14 -12.62 -5.01
N ALA A 145 -20.16 -13.51 -4.81
CA ALA A 145 -20.23 -14.92 -5.22
C ALA A 145 -20.70 -15.86 -4.09
N MET A 146 -20.95 -15.33 -2.88
CA MET A 146 -21.44 -16.09 -1.73
C MET A 146 -22.98 -16.13 -1.63
N GLN A 147 -23.70 -15.75 -2.69
CA GLN A 147 -25.16 -15.84 -2.77
C GLN A 147 -25.66 -17.20 -3.23
#